data_AF-A0A7K1UMB9-F1
#
_entry.id   AF-A0A7K1UMB9-F1
#
_cell.length_a   1.000
_cell.length_b   1.000
_cell.length_c   1.000
_cell.angle_alpha   90.00
_cell.angle_beta   90.00
_cell.angle_gamma   90.00
#
_symmetry.space_group_name_H-M   'P 1'
#
loop_
_entity.id
_entity.type
_entity.pdbx_description
1 polymer ?
#
loop_
_entity_poly.entity_id
_entity_poly.type
_entity_poly.pdbx_seq_one_letter_code
_entity_poly.pdbx_strand_id
1 'polypeptide(L)'
;MGQQAVSGRIIFRPGSQNWAALAAVAALGLTACGSQPQPAPPVEVPGDPEGTDQPEGTEEPPETDQAQPGTLAEFCAGDPQVQPEDEDRILHGVNVITGEGPEEVPVPYFEQLASSEEFQPATQQSPAEGVEAPEFSALICDSSTDGAYAALSHWFEFLHHAELTRDNEYLAQLHMEDCRDCAVWETDVEDMAAENQWLVGGEIFGELYFSMPMGEGFEAVVDLVSDPYERVDPEGVVTTSVGILETNTFELVFDEHQGHWRVAGIAPGFVDTDPGNDSDDDGGTPPGAGESPEQPEMPSEVEEHSPEGALAAMDYWLEVFDYSGATGDMEPAEQMMHPEWGELESLFEGRLELIEQENVTIALDTPTEISEVRVWQGSLPNPEAGMVSGQLVEGQWTAYAEDGTVFHVNREHEIGTTTYMFIYNDDVGHWQAAETGGNEPEEVFELMEVEIPEPDLTRD
;
A
#
# COMPACT_ATOMS: atom_id res chain seq x y z
N MET A 1 27.67 -48.23 38.67
CA MET A 1 26.37 -47.54 38.78
C MET A 1 26.03 -47.09 37.38
N GLY A 2 25.00 -47.69 36.78
CA GLY A 2 24.60 -47.41 35.40
C GLY A 2 23.38 -46.51 35.36
N GLN A 3 23.16 -45.90 34.19
CA GLN A 3 21.83 -45.61 33.67
C GLN A 3 21.93 -45.43 32.15
N GLN A 4 21.07 -46.18 31.46
CA GLN A 4 20.76 -46.09 30.03
C GLN A 4 19.42 -45.37 29.86
N ALA A 5 19.27 -44.68 28.72
CA ALA A 5 18.05 -44.41 27.94
C ALA A 5 16.94 -43.57 28.65
N VAL A 6 16.16 -42.72 27.98
CA VAL A 6 15.27 -43.00 26.85
C VAL A 6 14.94 -41.70 26.11
N SER A 7 14.91 -41.78 24.78
CA SER A 7 14.38 -40.80 23.82
C SER A 7 12.85 -40.87 23.78
N GLY A 8 12.16 -39.73 23.86
CA GLY A 8 10.72 -39.60 23.71
C GLY A 8 10.38 -38.59 22.62
N ARG A 9 9.94 -39.10 21.47
CA ARG A 9 9.30 -38.36 20.37
C ARG A 9 7.85 -38.07 20.78
N ILE A 10 7.42 -36.81 20.75
CA ILE A 10 6.00 -36.45 20.83
C ILE A 10 5.50 -36.17 19.42
N ILE A 11 4.48 -36.92 19.00
CA ILE A 11 3.72 -36.74 17.77
C ILE A 11 2.40 -36.10 18.21
N PHE A 12 2.08 -34.90 17.75
CA PHE A 12 0.74 -34.34 17.82
C PHE A 12 0.05 -34.53 16.47
N ARG A 13 -1.14 -35.13 16.50
CA ARG A 13 -2.12 -35.10 15.42
C ARG A 13 -3.50 -34.76 16.01
N PRO A 14 -4.39 -34.16 15.21
CA PRO A 14 -5.44 -33.26 15.66
C PRO A 14 -6.68 -34.02 16.13
N GLY A 15 -7.36 -33.45 17.13
CA GLY A 15 -8.62 -33.95 17.66
C GLY A 15 -9.79 -33.10 17.17
N SER A 16 -10.52 -33.63 16.19
CA SER A 16 -11.89 -33.25 15.85
C SER A 16 -12.79 -33.29 17.10
N GLN A 17 -13.53 -32.21 17.39
CA GLN A 17 -14.68 -32.26 18.27
C GLN A 17 -15.93 -31.86 17.50
N ASN A 18 -16.94 -32.70 17.67
CA ASN A 18 -18.20 -32.69 16.97
C ASN A 18 -19.25 -33.05 18.03
N TRP A 19 -20.46 -32.53 17.86
CA TRP A 19 -21.74 -32.87 18.53
C TRP A 19 -22.19 -32.13 19.81
N ALA A 20 -23.08 -31.15 19.56
CA ALA A 20 -24.54 -31.25 19.77
C ALA A 20 -25.20 -30.91 21.13
N ALA A 21 -26.22 -30.06 20.95
CA ALA A 21 -27.58 -30.06 21.52
C ALA A 21 -27.86 -29.30 22.83
N LEU A 22 -28.75 -28.30 22.76
CA LEU A 22 -30.13 -28.42 23.27
C LEU A 22 -31.05 -27.28 22.82
N ALA A 23 -32.27 -27.68 22.47
CA ALA A 23 -33.37 -26.87 21.95
C ALA A 23 -34.14 -26.12 23.04
N ALA A 24 -34.82 -25.03 22.65
CA ALA A 24 -36.08 -24.62 23.28
C ALA A 24 -36.99 -23.89 22.28
N VAL A 25 -38.18 -24.47 22.10
CA VAL A 25 -39.33 -23.95 21.35
C VAL A 25 -40.03 -22.85 22.16
N ALA A 26 -40.37 -21.73 21.53
CA ALA A 26 -41.47 -20.88 21.98
C ALA A 26 -42.19 -20.26 20.78
N ALA A 27 -43.35 -20.84 20.45
CA ALA A 27 -44.33 -20.25 19.56
C ALA A 27 -45.22 -19.27 20.34
N LEU A 28 -45.34 -18.03 19.88
CA LEU A 28 -46.48 -17.15 20.15
C LEU A 28 -46.74 -16.29 18.90
N GLY A 29 -47.95 -16.40 18.36
CA GLY A 29 -48.44 -15.57 17.26
C GLY A 29 -49.24 -14.34 17.73
N LEU A 30 -49.98 -13.78 16.76
CA LEU A 30 -50.87 -12.59 16.78
C LEU A 30 -50.12 -11.27 16.50
N THR A 31 -50.59 -10.32 15.68
CA THR A 31 -51.83 -10.15 14.91
C THR A 31 -51.60 -9.02 13.92
N ALA A 32 -52.22 -9.11 12.76
CA ALA A 32 -52.25 -8.10 11.72
C ALA A 32 -52.97 -6.82 12.16
N CYS A 33 -52.42 -5.66 11.80
CA CYS A 33 -53.16 -4.40 11.66
C CYS A 33 -52.81 -3.80 10.29
N GLY A 34 -53.73 -3.95 9.34
CA GLY A 34 -53.69 -3.24 8.07
C GLY A 34 -54.24 -1.83 8.24
N SER A 35 -53.47 -0.84 7.78
CA SER A 35 -53.90 0.55 7.63
C SER A 35 -53.88 0.87 6.13
N GLN A 36 -55.06 1.00 5.51
CA GLN A 36 -55.16 1.47 4.13
C GLN A 36 -54.80 2.97 4.06
N PRO A 37 -53.91 3.41 3.15
CA PRO A 37 -53.68 4.83 2.90
C PRO A 37 -54.90 5.47 2.22
N GLN A 38 -55.25 6.66 2.69
CA GLN A 38 -56.31 7.50 2.15
C GLN A 38 -55.78 8.23 0.90
N PRO A 39 -56.49 8.24 -0.25
CA PRO A 39 -56.02 8.94 -1.43
C PRO A 39 -56.05 10.47 -1.23
N ALA A 40 -54.95 11.13 -1.58
CA ALA A 40 -54.82 12.58 -1.56
C ALA A 40 -55.75 13.23 -2.61
N PRO A 41 -56.26 14.45 -2.35
CA PRO A 41 -57.00 15.21 -3.35
C PRO A 41 -56.09 15.68 -4.50
N PRO A 42 -56.63 15.87 -5.72
CA PRO A 42 -55.84 16.29 -6.86
C PRO A 42 -55.32 17.72 -6.67
N VAL A 43 -54.01 17.89 -6.91
CA VAL A 43 -53.33 19.19 -6.97
C VAL A 43 -53.63 19.82 -8.33
N GLU A 44 -54.20 21.03 -8.32
CA GLU A 44 -54.36 21.85 -9.52
C GLU A 44 -53.01 22.46 -9.91
N VAL A 45 -52.51 22.07 -11.09
CA VAL A 45 -51.28 22.61 -11.71
C VAL A 45 -51.60 23.99 -12.31
N PRO A 46 -50.90 25.08 -11.93
CA PRO A 46 -51.00 26.36 -12.62
C PRO A 46 -50.36 26.25 -14.01
N GLY A 47 -51.06 26.74 -15.04
CA GLY A 47 -50.59 26.70 -16.42
C GLY A 47 -49.30 27.49 -16.67
N ASP A 48 -48.49 26.96 -17.58
CA ASP A 48 -47.22 27.52 -18.03
C ASP A 48 -47.36 28.91 -18.66
N PRO A 49 -46.42 29.83 -18.38
CA PRO A 49 -46.26 31.05 -19.16
C PRO A 49 -45.53 30.76 -20.48
N GLU A 50 -46.15 31.19 -21.59
CA GLU A 50 -45.53 31.25 -22.91
C GLU A 50 -44.41 32.31 -22.98
N GLY A 51 -43.28 31.95 -23.61
CA GLY A 51 -42.23 32.84 -24.12
C GLY A 51 -40.94 32.77 -23.29
N THR A 52 -39.72 32.73 -23.85
CA THR A 52 -39.20 33.13 -25.17
C THR A 52 -37.75 32.66 -25.28
N ASP A 53 -37.25 32.61 -26.53
CA ASP A 53 -35.84 32.62 -26.95
C ASP A 53 -35.00 31.34 -26.71
N GLN A 54 -35.01 30.52 -27.76
CA GLN A 54 -34.21 29.31 -27.98
C GLN A 54 -32.76 29.71 -28.37
N PRO A 55 -31.74 29.42 -27.55
CA PRO A 55 -30.35 29.52 -27.97
C PRO A 55 -30.03 28.43 -29.00
N GLU A 56 -29.10 28.74 -29.92
CA GLU A 56 -28.61 27.82 -30.95
C GLU A 56 -28.13 26.52 -30.28
N GLY A 57 -28.84 25.43 -30.58
CA GLY A 57 -28.55 24.11 -30.01
C GLY A 57 -27.21 23.61 -30.51
N THR A 58 -26.27 23.45 -29.59
CA THR A 58 -25.26 22.41 -29.69
C THR A 58 -26.04 21.10 -29.77
N GLU A 59 -26.08 20.47 -30.94
CA GLU A 59 -26.62 19.11 -31.06
C GLU A 59 -25.71 18.22 -30.19
N GLU A 60 -26.10 17.99 -28.94
CA GLU A 60 -25.52 16.93 -28.13
C GLU A 60 -25.64 15.64 -28.97
N PRO A 61 -24.52 14.93 -29.21
CA PRO A 61 -24.57 13.69 -29.92
C PRO A 61 -25.59 12.78 -29.24
N PRO A 62 -26.43 12.05 -30.00
CA PRO A 62 -27.43 11.19 -29.40
C PRO A 62 -26.74 10.20 -28.46
N GLU A 63 -27.15 10.21 -27.18
CA GLU A 63 -26.83 9.15 -26.23
C GLU A 63 -27.28 7.83 -26.85
N THR A 64 -26.35 7.10 -27.44
CA THR A 64 -26.59 5.73 -27.84
C THR A 64 -26.41 4.88 -26.61
N ASP A 65 -27.50 4.31 -26.10
CA ASP A 65 -27.50 3.17 -25.17
C ASP A 65 -26.69 2.02 -25.80
N GLN A 66 -25.37 2.07 -25.71
CA GLN A 66 -24.51 0.98 -26.08
C GLN A 66 -24.38 0.13 -24.83
N ALA A 67 -25.06 -1.02 -24.83
CA ALA A 67 -24.81 -2.03 -23.82
C ALA A 67 -23.31 -2.31 -23.78
N GLN A 68 -22.73 -2.30 -22.58
CA GLN A 68 -21.34 -2.68 -22.39
C GLN A 68 -21.08 -4.05 -23.02
N PRO A 69 -19.91 -4.24 -23.65
CA PRO A 69 -19.51 -5.54 -24.17
C PRO A 69 -19.45 -6.56 -23.02
N GLY A 70 -19.62 -7.84 -23.36
CA GLY A 70 -19.62 -8.89 -22.35
C GLY A 70 -18.24 -9.17 -21.75
N THR A 71 -17.17 -8.67 -22.39
CA THR A 71 -15.80 -8.81 -21.89
C THR A 71 -14.95 -7.56 -22.18
N LEU A 72 -13.94 -7.34 -21.36
CA LEU A 72 -12.95 -6.28 -21.50
C LEU A 72 -12.11 -6.44 -22.78
N ALA A 73 -11.79 -7.67 -23.17
CA ALA A 73 -11.12 -7.94 -24.44
C ALA A 73 -11.98 -7.53 -25.65
N GLU A 74 -13.31 -7.75 -25.61
CA GLU A 74 -14.22 -7.27 -26.65
C GLU A 74 -14.35 -5.74 -26.65
N PHE A 75 -14.32 -5.11 -25.47
CA PHE A 75 -14.28 -3.66 -25.32
C PHE A 75 -13.06 -3.07 -26.02
N CYS A 76 -11.86 -3.53 -25.67
CA CYS A 76 -10.62 -3.00 -26.23
C CYS A 76 -10.44 -3.33 -27.72
N ALA A 77 -10.94 -4.48 -28.19
CA ALA A 77 -10.99 -4.79 -29.62
C ALA A 77 -11.87 -3.83 -30.43
N GLY A 78 -12.79 -3.12 -29.75
CA GLY A 78 -13.64 -2.07 -30.32
C GLY A 78 -12.94 -0.74 -30.59
N ASP A 79 -11.67 -0.57 -30.15
CA ASP A 79 -10.91 0.69 -30.21
C ASP A 79 -11.71 1.86 -29.60
N PRO A 80 -12.10 1.73 -28.31
CA PRO A 80 -12.91 2.71 -27.63
C PRO A 80 -12.17 4.05 -27.61
N GLN A 81 -12.91 5.14 -27.77
CA GLN A 81 -12.32 6.47 -27.76
C GLN A 81 -12.29 7.00 -26.33
N VAL A 82 -11.12 7.51 -25.92
CA VAL A 82 -10.96 8.20 -24.64
C VAL A 82 -11.88 9.41 -24.59
N GLN A 83 -12.78 9.40 -23.60
CA GLN A 83 -13.68 10.49 -23.30
C GLN A 83 -13.06 11.42 -22.24
N PRO A 84 -13.52 12.68 -22.12
CA PRO A 84 -13.01 13.58 -21.09
C PRO A 84 -13.13 13.04 -19.66
N GLU A 85 -14.20 12.31 -19.35
CA GLU A 85 -14.42 11.66 -18.05
C GLU A 85 -13.43 10.52 -17.75
N ASP A 86 -12.78 9.97 -18.78
CA ASP A 86 -11.69 9.01 -18.57
C ASP A 86 -10.46 9.71 -17.99
N GLU A 87 -10.22 10.98 -18.34
CA GLU A 87 -9.07 11.74 -17.83
C GLU A 87 -9.17 11.98 -16.32
N ASP A 88 -10.38 12.03 -15.76
CA ASP A 88 -10.61 12.16 -14.31
C ASP A 88 -10.19 10.89 -13.54
N ARG A 89 -9.97 9.77 -14.22
CA ARG A 89 -9.45 8.51 -13.66
C ARG A 89 -7.91 8.43 -13.68
N ILE A 90 -7.25 9.41 -14.28
CA ILE A 90 -5.79 9.44 -14.37
C ILE A 90 -5.22 10.03 -13.07
N LEU A 91 -4.38 9.26 -12.40
CA LEU A 91 -3.50 9.79 -11.36
C LEU A 91 -2.36 10.56 -12.04
N HIS A 92 -2.35 11.88 -11.90
CA HIS A 92 -1.33 12.73 -12.53
C HIS A 92 0.00 12.63 -11.80
N GLY A 93 0.72 11.53 -12.04
CA GLY A 93 2.16 11.42 -11.79
C GLY A 93 2.57 11.67 -10.34
N VAL A 94 1.96 10.95 -9.40
CA VAL A 94 2.40 10.92 -8.00
C VAL A 94 3.86 10.48 -7.96
N ASN A 95 4.73 11.46 -7.69
CA ASN A 95 6.10 11.23 -7.29
C ASN A 95 6.16 11.60 -5.81
N VAL A 96 6.22 10.61 -4.92
CA VAL A 96 6.42 10.79 -3.46
C VAL A 96 7.62 11.70 -3.14
N ILE A 97 8.54 11.86 -4.08
CA ILE A 97 9.71 12.74 -4.01
C ILE A 97 9.33 14.19 -3.66
N THR A 98 8.09 14.66 -3.85
CA THR A 98 7.69 16.04 -3.50
C THR A 98 7.27 16.22 -2.03
N GLY A 99 7.18 15.16 -1.23
CA GLY A 99 6.71 15.22 0.16
C GLY A 99 5.20 15.49 0.30
N GLU A 100 4.44 15.26 -0.77
CA GLU A 100 2.98 15.23 -0.75
C GLU A 100 2.53 13.85 -0.24
N GLY A 101 1.50 13.80 0.60
CA GLY A 101 0.95 12.53 1.12
C GLY A 101 0.41 11.64 0.00
N PRO A 102 0.08 10.37 0.29
CA PRO A 102 -0.41 9.46 -0.73
C PRO A 102 -1.69 10.02 -1.40
N GLU A 103 -1.84 9.77 -2.70
CA GLU A 103 -3.02 10.20 -3.46
C GLU A 103 -4.03 9.06 -3.49
N GLU A 104 -5.28 9.36 -3.16
CA GLU A 104 -6.37 8.37 -3.27
C GLU A 104 -6.51 7.93 -4.73
N VAL A 105 -6.45 6.62 -4.97
CA VAL A 105 -6.74 6.04 -6.29
C VAL A 105 -8.20 6.36 -6.60
N PRO A 106 -8.51 7.05 -7.71
CA PRO A 106 -9.87 7.47 -8.00
C PRO A 106 -10.77 6.25 -8.17
N VAL A 107 -11.85 6.17 -7.39
CA VAL A 107 -12.89 5.13 -7.49
C VAL A 107 -14.25 5.78 -7.77
N PRO A 108 -14.46 6.37 -8.97
CA PRO A 108 -15.69 7.11 -9.28
C PRO A 108 -16.96 6.24 -9.22
N TYR A 109 -16.82 4.92 -9.25
CA TYR A 109 -17.91 3.97 -9.09
C TYR A 109 -18.76 4.18 -7.82
N PHE A 110 -18.19 4.62 -6.69
CA PHE A 110 -18.99 4.90 -5.49
C PHE A 110 -19.97 6.06 -5.72
N GLU A 111 -19.53 7.10 -6.42
CA GLU A 111 -20.38 8.24 -6.77
C GLU A 111 -21.46 7.82 -7.78
N GLN A 112 -21.11 6.96 -8.73
CA GLN A 112 -22.06 6.36 -9.68
C GLN A 112 -23.17 5.62 -8.92
N LEU A 113 -22.83 4.70 -8.02
CA LEU A 113 -23.81 3.97 -7.21
C LEU A 113 -24.67 4.89 -6.35
N ALA A 114 -24.05 5.88 -5.69
CA ALA A 114 -24.77 6.84 -4.86
C ALA A 114 -25.76 7.71 -5.66
N SER A 115 -25.51 7.90 -6.96
CA SER A 115 -26.38 8.65 -7.88
C SER A 115 -27.50 7.80 -8.51
N SER A 116 -27.39 6.47 -8.48
CA SER A 116 -28.39 5.57 -9.06
C SER A 116 -29.69 5.56 -8.24
N GLU A 117 -30.84 5.73 -8.92
CA GLU A 117 -32.16 5.61 -8.29
C GLU A 117 -32.54 4.15 -7.98
N GLU A 118 -31.88 3.18 -8.63
CA GLU A 118 -32.16 1.76 -8.46
C GLU A 118 -31.33 1.12 -7.35
N PHE A 119 -30.16 1.70 -7.04
CA PHE A 119 -29.26 1.19 -6.02
C PHE A 119 -29.88 1.30 -4.62
N GLN A 120 -29.89 0.18 -3.92
CA GLN A 120 -30.21 0.09 -2.50
C GLN A 120 -29.01 -0.54 -1.79
N PRO A 121 -28.34 0.18 -0.87
CA PRO A 121 -27.20 -0.37 -0.16
C PRO A 121 -27.62 -1.55 0.73
N ALA A 122 -26.66 -2.43 0.99
CA ALA A 122 -26.89 -3.56 1.88
C ALA A 122 -27.27 -3.12 3.29
N THR A 123 -28.08 -3.95 3.96
CA THR A 123 -28.47 -3.78 5.36
C THR A 123 -28.30 -5.09 6.10
N GLN A 124 -28.37 -5.09 7.42
CA GLN A 124 -28.40 -6.34 8.20
C GLN A 124 -29.59 -7.26 7.86
N GLN A 125 -30.57 -6.80 7.07
CA GLN A 125 -31.74 -7.58 6.68
C GLN A 125 -31.71 -8.06 5.21
N SER A 126 -30.88 -7.46 4.37
CA SER A 126 -30.84 -7.75 2.94
C SER A 126 -29.50 -7.36 2.32
N PRO A 127 -29.02 -8.09 1.30
CA PRO A 127 -27.89 -7.66 0.49
C PRO A 127 -28.21 -6.36 -0.26
N ALA A 128 -27.21 -5.78 -0.91
CA ALA A 128 -27.42 -4.67 -1.83
C ALA A 128 -28.29 -5.11 -3.02
N GLU A 129 -29.10 -4.19 -3.55
CA GLU A 129 -29.93 -4.41 -4.74
C GLU A 129 -29.66 -3.28 -5.74
N GLY A 130 -29.89 -3.55 -7.05
CA GLY A 130 -29.69 -2.52 -8.09
C GLY A 130 -28.23 -2.09 -8.26
N VAL A 131 -27.29 -2.99 -8.01
CA VAL A 131 -25.85 -2.75 -8.20
C VAL A 131 -25.56 -2.86 -9.70
N GLU A 132 -25.28 -1.72 -10.33
CA GLU A 132 -24.86 -1.66 -11.73
C GLU A 132 -23.36 -1.95 -11.85
N ALA A 133 -22.92 -2.56 -12.96
CA ALA A 133 -21.49 -2.79 -13.17
C ALA A 133 -20.74 -1.46 -13.40
N PRO A 134 -19.50 -1.31 -12.89
CA PRO A 134 -18.63 -0.20 -13.27
C PRO A 134 -18.46 -0.12 -14.80
N GLU A 135 -18.35 1.10 -15.34
CA GLU A 135 -18.09 1.28 -16.76
C GLU A 135 -16.61 1.24 -17.10
N PHE A 136 -16.22 0.43 -18.09
CA PHE A 136 -14.84 0.42 -18.55
C PHE A 136 -14.45 1.75 -19.17
N SER A 137 -13.35 2.32 -18.69
CA SER A 137 -12.69 3.46 -19.29
C SER A 137 -11.93 3.03 -20.54
N ALA A 138 -11.95 3.84 -21.60
CA ALA A 138 -11.15 3.56 -22.79
C ALA A 138 -9.63 3.53 -22.50
N LEU A 139 -9.18 4.21 -21.43
CA LEU A 139 -7.77 4.25 -21.02
C LEU A 139 -7.22 2.89 -20.65
N ILE A 140 -8.02 1.97 -20.11
CA ILE A 140 -7.54 0.63 -19.72
C ILE A 140 -6.97 -0.16 -20.92
N CYS A 141 -7.38 0.20 -22.14
CA CYS A 141 -6.92 -0.38 -23.39
C CYS A 141 -5.64 0.29 -23.94
N ASP A 142 -5.20 1.40 -23.34
CA ASP A 142 -3.96 2.09 -23.72
C ASP A 142 -2.76 1.46 -23.01
N SER A 143 -1.76 1.02 -23.77
CA SER A 143 -0.48 0.49 -23.25
C SER A 143 0.39 1.52 -22.53
N SER A 144 -0.09 2.74 -22.33
CA SER A 144 0.59 3.81 -21.60
C SER A 144 0.49 3.63 -20.08
N THR A 145 1.26 4.42 -19.34
CA THR A 145 1.16 4.52 -17.89
C THR A 145 -0.23 4.96 -17.41
N ASP A 146 -0.90 5.83 -18.16
CA ASP A 146 -2.26 6.26 -17.84
C ASP A 146 -3.25 5.08 -17.91
N GLY A 147 -3.03 4.15 -18.84
CA GLY A 147 -3.80 2.91 -18.91
C GLY A 147 -3.53 1.95 -17.76
N ALA A 148 -2.31 1.91 -17.24
CA ALA A 148 -1.98 1.12 -16.04
C ALA A 148 -2.70 1.66 -14.80
N TYR A 149 -2.73 3.00 -14.62
CA TYR A 149 -3.52 3.63 -13.56
C TYR A 149 -5.02 3.37 -13.71
N ALA A 150 -5.54 3.45 -14.95
CA ALA A 150 -6.93 3.13 -15.21
C ALA A 150 -7.26 1.67 -14.85
N ALA A 151 -6.35 0.72 -15.12
CA ALA A 151 -6.52 -0.67 -14.69
C ALA A 151 -6.52 -0.82 -13.16
N LEU A 152 -5.61 -0.14 -12.46
CA LEU A 152 -5.57 -0.17 -10.99
C LEU A 152 -6.87 0.40 -10.38
N SER A 153 -7.33 1.56 -10.87
CA SER A 153 -8.62 2.15 -10.49
C SER A 153 -9.77 1.17 -10.72
N HIS A 154 -9.88 0.60 -11.92
CA HIS A 154 -10.90 -0.41 -12.22
C HIS A 154 -10.80 -1.64 -11.33
N TRP A 155 -9.61 -2.10 -10.96
CA TRP A 155 -9.47 -3.25 -10.09
C TRP A 155 -10.19 -3.03 -8.74
N PHE A 156 -10.05 -1.84 -8.13
CA PHE A 156 -10.80 -1.50 -6.91
C PHE A 156 -12.32 -1.38 -7.15
N GLU A 157 -12.74 -0.76 -8.26
CA GLU A 157 -14.16 -0.65 -8.60
C GLU A 157 -14.83 -2.02 -8.77
N PHE A 158 -14.18 -2.91 -9.51
CA PHE A 158 -14.69 -4.25 -9.78
C PHE A 158 -14.56 -5.18 -8.59
N LEU A 159 -13.56 -5.00 -7.71
CA LEU A 159 -13.52 -5.67 -6.42
C LEU A 159 -14.74 -5.29 -5.59
N HIS A 160 -15.02 -3.98 -5.46
CA HIS A 160 -16.19 -3.52 -4.70
C HIS A 160 -17.51 -4.02 -5.31
N HIS A 161 -17.66 -3.95 -6.64
CA HIS A 161 -18.80 -4.54 -7.33
C HIS A 161 -18.93 -6.05 -7.04
N ALA A 162 -17.82 -6.79 -7.10
CA ALA A 162 -17.80 -8.23 -6.83
C ALA A 162 -18.22 -8.54 -5.40
N GLU A 163 -17.81 -7.76 -4.40
CA GLU A 163 -18.26 -7.92 -3.01
C GLU A 163 -19.76 -7.65 -2.83
N LEU A 164 -20.28 -6.59 -3.47
CA LEU A 164 -21.69 -6.22 -3.39
C LEU A 164 -22.61 -7.24 -4.08
N THR A 165 -22.21 -7.73 -5.25
CA THR A 165 -23.00 -8.65 -6.09
C THR A 165 -22.74 -10.12 -5.80
N ARG A 166 -21.56 -10.41 -5.25
CA ARG A 166 -21.00 -11.75 -5.03
C ARG A 166 -20.74 -12.47 -6.35
N ASP A 167 -20.22 -11.72 -7.31
CA ASP A 167 -19.93 -12.16 -8.68
C ASP A 167 -18.55 -11.67 -9.13
N ASN A 168 -17.66 -12.61 -9.42
CA ASN A 168 -16.29 -12.33 -9.85
C ASN A 168 -16.14 -12.13 -11.37
N GLU A 169 -17.21 -12.24 -12.17
CA GLU A 169 -17.11 -12.26 -13.63
C GLU A 169 -16.28 -11.11 -14.22
N TYR A 170 -16.41 -9.89 -13.68
CA TYR A 170 -15.63 -8.74 -14.13
C TYR A 170 -14.25 -8.62 -13.47
N LEU A 171 -14.17 -8.89 -12.17
CA LEU A 171 -12.89 -8.86 -11.44
C LEU A 171 -11.88 -9.84 -12.06
N ALA A 172 -12.36 -11.04 -12.44
CA ALA A 172 -11.62 -12.09 -13.13
C ALA A 172 -10.93 -11.66 -14.42
N GLN A 173 -11.42 -10.59 -15.06
CA GLN A 173 -10.87 -10.09 -16.32
C GLN A 173 -9.65 -9.19 -16.09
N LEU A 174 -9.54 -8.60 -14.90
CA LEU A 174 -8.51 -7.61 -14.56
C LEU A 174 -7.23 -8.18 -13.98
N HIS A 175 -7.16 -9.48 -13.70
CA HIS A 175 -5.93 -10.10 -13.23
C HIS A 175 -5.51 -11.26 -14.12
N MET A 176 -4.22 -11.56 -14.13
CA MET A 176 -3.65 -12.71 -14.81
C MET A 176 -4.10 -14.02 -14.15
N GLU A 177 -4.10 -15.13 -14.91
CA GLU A 177 -4.52 -16.45 -14.38
C GLU A 177 -3.59 -16.98 -13.28
N ASP A 178 -2.35 -16.49 -13.24
CA ASP A 178 -1.30 -16.85 -12.29
C ASP A 178 -1.15 -15.86 -11.13
N CYS A 179 -1.96 -14.80 -11.06
CA CYS A 179 -2.00 -13.91 -9.90
C CYS A 179 -2.58 -14.63 -8.68
N ARG A 180 -1.70 -15.23 -7.87
CA ARG A 180 -2.08 -16.05 -6.72
C ARG A 180 -2.86 -15.27 -5.66
N ASP A 181 -2.46 -14.03 -5.41
CA ASP A 181 -3.06 -13.19 -4.37
C ASP A 181 -4.39 -12.57 -4.84
N CYS A 182 -4.56 -12.34 -6.14
CA CYS A 182 -5.86 -12.01 -6.72
C CYS A 182 -6.90 -13.11 -6.44
N ALA A 183 -6.48 -14.38 -6.52
CA ALA A 183 -7.37 -15.51 -6.25
C ALA A 183 -7.86 -15.57 -4.78
N VAL A 184 -7.17 -14.92 -3.84
CA VAL A 184 -7.63 -14.83 -2.43
C VAL A 184 -8.91 -13.99 -2.35
N TRP A 185 -8.93 -12.85 -3.03
CA TRP A 185 -10.11 -11.97 -3.10
C TRP A 185 -11.27 -12.64 -3.83
N GLU A 186 -11.00 -13.29 -4.96
CA GLU A 186 -12.02 -14.07 -5.67
C GLU A 186 -12.61 -15.17 -4.78
N THR A 187 -11.75 -15.91 -4.06
CA THR A 187 -12.20 -16.99 -3.16
C THR A 187 -13.10 -16.46 -2.05
N ASP A 188 -12.79 -15.30 -1.47
CA ASP A 188 -13.63 -14.71 -0.43
C ASP A 188 -15.01 -14.30 -0.98
N VAL A 189 -15.06 -13.74 -2.19
CA VAL A 189 -16.33 -13.45 -2.90
C VAL A 189 -17.10 -14.73 -3.21
N GLU A 190 -16.43 -15.79 -3.67
CA GLU A 190 -17.04 -17.10 -3.94
C GLU A 190 -17.61 -17.75 -2.66
N ASP A 191 -16.86 -17.68 -1.56
CA ASP A 191 -17.28 -18.19 -0.26
C ASP A 191 -18.51 -17.41 0.25
N MET A 192 -18.53 -16.08 0.12
CA MET A 192 -19.69 -15.26 0.43
C MET A 192 -20.91 -15.65 -0.43
N ALA A 193 -20.72 -15.89 -1.73
CA ALA A 193 -21.78 -16.35 -2.62
C ALA A 193 -22.30 -17.74 -2.20
N ALA A 194 -21.40 -18.68 -1.90
CA ALA A 194 -21.73 -20.05 -1.54
C ALA A 194 -22.47 -20.15 -0.20
N GLU A 195 -22.11 -19.29 0.76
CA GLU A 195 -22.74 -19.19 2.07
C GLU A 195 -23.94 -18.23 2.10
N ASN A 196 -24.25 -17.57 0.97
CA ASN A 196 -25.25 -16.53 0.84
C ASN A 196 -25.09 -15.41 1.90
N GLN A 197 -23.85 -15.09 2.24
CA GLN A 197 -23.48 -13.95 3.08
C GLN A 197 -23.45 -12.67 2.26
N TRP A 198 -23.42 -11.51 2.91
CA TRP A 198 -23.18 -10.21 2.26
C TRP A 198 -22.50 -9.25 3.23
N LEU A 199 -21.91 -8.19 2.68
CA LEU A 199 -21.26 -7.13 3.45
C LEU A 199 -22.22 -5.96 3.69
N VAL A 200 -22.10 -5.31 4.85
CA VAL A 200 -22.80 -4.08 5.22
C VAL A 200 -21.75 -3.06 5.67
N GLY A 201 -21.68 -1.92 4.99
CA GLY A 201 -20.56 -0.99 5.12
C GLY A 201 -19.29 -1.54 4.50
N GLY A 202 -18.15 -0.92 4.82
CA GLY A 202 -16.87 -1.19 4.16
C GLY A 202 -16.80 -0.57 2.78
N GLU A 203 -15.96 0.43 2.64
CA GLU A 203 -15.46 0.89 1.35
C GLU A 203 -14.00 0.44 1.29
N ILE A 204 -13.62 -0.17 0.17
CA ILE A 204 -12.24 -0.53 -0.13
C ILE A 204 -11.75 0.43 -1.21
N PHE A 205 -10.66 1.12 -0.92
CA PHE A 205 -9.99 2.00 -1.86
C PHE A 205 -8.47 1.85 -1.71
N GLY A 206 -7.74 2.34 -2.71
CA GLY A 206 -6.29 2.40 -2.68
C GLY A 206 -5.82 3.81 -2.36
N GLU A 207 -4.79 3.96 -1.55
CA GLU A 207 -4.00 5.19 -1.46
C GLU A 207 -2.65 4.93 -2.13
N LEU A 208 -2.43 5.54 -3.31
CA LEU A 208 -1.21 5.38 -4.08
C LEU A 208 -0.08 6.20 -3.45
N TYR A 209 1.00 5.52 -3.07
CA TYR A 209 2.24 6.16 -2.67
C TYR A 209 3.03 6.51 -3.91
N PHE A 210 3.62 5.53 -4.55
CA PHE A 210 4.39 5.73 -5.77
C PHE A 210 4.06 4.68 -6.80
N SER A 211 4.41 4.99 -8.03
CA SER A 211 4.41 4.01 -9.10
C SER A 211 5.57 4.24 -10.04
N MET A 212 5.92 3.20 -10.80
CA MET A 212 6.98 3.29 -11.79
C MET A 212 6.78 2.27 -12.92
N PRO A 213 7.10 2.65 -14.17
CA PRO A 213 7.17 1.67 -15.26
C PRO A 213 8.37 0.72 -15.05
N MET A 214 8.13 -0.57 -15.21
CA MET A 214 9.11 -1.65 -15.00
C MET A 214 9.24 -2.49 -16.27
N GLY A 215 10.10 -2.05 -17.20
CA GLY A 215 10.25 -2.71 -18.50
C GLY A 215 8.95 -2.64 -19.33
N GLU A 216 8.31 -3.79 -19.54
CA GLU A 216 6.99 -3.91 -20.19
C GLU A 216 5.81 -3.87 -19.18
N GLY A 217 6.11 -3.84 -17.88
CA GLY A 217 5.13 -3.78 -16.80
C GLY A 217 5.09 -2.42 -16.10
N PHE A 218 4.30 -2.38 -15.03
CA PHE A 218 4.09 -1.21 -14.19
C PHE A 218 3.93 -1.67 -12.75
N GLU A 219 4.65 -1.05 -11.83
CA GLU A 219 4.57 -1.36 -10.41
C GLU A 219 3.97 -0.17 -9.67
N ALA A 220 3.05 -0.43 -8.74
CA ALA A 220 2.41 0.58 -7.90
C ALA A 220 2.39 0.13 -6.45
N VAL A 221 2.87 0.97 -5.54
CA VAL A 221 2.75 0.74 -4.09
C VAL A 221 1.53 1.50 -3.58
N VAL A 222 0.59 0.73 -3.05
CA VAL A 222 -0.75 1.20 -2.69
C VAL A 222 -1.07 0.72 -1.29
N ASP A 223 -1.47 1.62 -0.41
CA ASP A 223 -2.18 1.21 0.81
C ASP A 223 -3.60 0.81 0.44
N LEU A 224 -3.91 -0.45 0.64
CA LEU A 224 -5.28 -0.93 0.59
C LEU A 224 -5.95 -0.54 1.90
N VAL A 225 -6.86 0.42 1.79
CA VAL A 225 -7.64 0.93 2.91
C VAL A 225 -9.04 0.33 2.82
N SER A 226 -9.46 -0.35 3.88
CA SER A 226 -10.83 -0.82 4.04
C SER A 226 -11.41 -0.22 5.31
N ASP A 227 -12.57 0.42 5.17
CA ASP A 227 -13.38 0.80 6.31
C ASP A 227 -13.92 -0.43 7.08
N PRO A 228 -14.26 -0.30 8.37
CA PRO A 228 -14.93 -1.35 9.11
C PRO A 228 -16.23 -1.80 8.44
N TYR A 229 -16.42 -3.11 8.35
CA TYR A 229 -17.61 -3.71 7.74
C TYR A 229 -18.19 -4.84 8.59
N GLU A 230 -19.45 -5.16 8.31
CA GLU A 230 -20.16 -6.29 8.88
C GLU A 230 -20.42 -7.35 7.81
N ARG A 231 -20.03 -8.60 8.06
CA ARG A 231 -20.45 -9.76 7.26
C ARG A 231 -21.69 -10.36 7.90
N VAL A 232 -22.77 -10.45 7.13
CA VAL A 232 -24.09 -10.91 7.58
C VAL A 232 -24.45 -12.20 6.86
N ASP A 233 -24.84 -13.23 7.62
CA ASP A 233 -25.33 -14.50 7.07
C ASP A 233 -26.87 -14.52 6.88
N PRO A 234 -27.43 -15.52 6.19
CA PRO A 234 -28.88 -15.63 5.97
C PRO A 234 -29.70 -15.75 7.27
N GLU A 235 -29.09 -16.17 8.37
CA GLU A 235 -29.68 -16.26 9.71
C GLU A 235 -29.64 -14.92 10.48
N GLY A 236 -28.95 -13.91 9.93
CA GLY A 236 -28.76 -12.59 10.53
C GLY A 236 -27.66 -12.56 11.60
N VAL A 237 -26.74 -13.53 11.61
CA VAL A 237 -25.54 -13.50 12.42
C VAL A 237 -24.57 -12.49 11.80
N VAL A 238 -24.05 -11.61 12.65
CA VAL A 238 -23.15 -10.53 12.25
C VAL A 238 -21.74 -10.86 12.73
N THR A 239 -20.77 -10.82 11.82
CA THR A 239 -19.34 -10.81 12.12
C THR A 239 -18.77 -9.45 11.73
N THR A 240 -18.15 -8.76 12.68
CA THR A 240 -17.59 -7.41 12.44
C THR A 240 -16.10 -7.50 12.14
N SER A 241 -15.68 -6.81 11.08
CA SER A 241 -14.28 -6.52 10.76
C SER A 241 -13.90 -5.12 11.23
N VAL A 242 -12.63 -4.92 11.60
CA VAL A 242 -12.14 -3.64 12.15
C VAL A 242 -11.64 -2.66 11.08
N GLY A 243 -11.79 -3.00 9.80
CA GLY A 243 -11.10 -2.34 8.71
C GLY A 243 -9.66 -2.84 8.59
N ILE A 244 -9.03 -2.57 7.46
CA ILE A 244 -7.62 -2.89 7.22
C ILE A 244 -6.92 -1.69 6.60
N LEU A 245 -5.64 -1.55 6.95
CA LEU A 245 -4.69 -0.67 6.29
C LEU A 245 -3.48 -1.55 6.00
N GLU A 246 -3.33 -1.94 4.73
CA GLU A 246 -2.26 -2.84 4.30
C GLU A 246 -1.55 -2.27 3.08
N THR A 247 -0.26 -1.99 3.22
CA THR A 247 0.58 -1.61 2.08
C THR A 247 0.82 -2.83 1.19
N ASN A 248 0.49 -2.69 -0.09
CA ASN A 248 0.65 -3.72 -1.10
C ASN A 248 1.37 -3.17 -2.33
N THR A 249 2.17 -4.02 -2.96
CA THR A 249 2.77 -3.77 -4.27
C THR A 249 1.92 -4.47 -5.32
N PHE A 250 1.34 -3.68 -6.23
CA PHE A 250 0.64 -4.17 -7.41
C PHE A 250 1.60 -4.22 -8.59
N GLU A 251 1.73 -5.40 -9.19
CA GLU A 251 2.42 -5.60 -10.45
C GLU A 251 1.37 -5.68 -11.57
N LEU A 252 1.43 -4.76 -12.53
CA LEU A 252 0.55 -4.70 -13.68
C LEU A 252 1.33 -4.98 -14.97
N VAL A 253 0.72 -5.71 -15.89
CA VAL A 253 1.28 -6.04 -17.21
C VAL A 253 0.27 -5.76 -18.30
N PHE A 254 0.72 -5.26 -19.44
CA PHE A 254 -0.16 -5.08 -20.60
C PHE A 254 -0.28 -6.41 -21.36
N ASP A 255 -1.45 -7.04 -21.32
CA ASP A 255 -1.72 -8.27 -22.05
C ASP A 255 -1.99 -7.94 -23.53
N GLU A 256 -0.97 -8.00 -24.38
CA GLU A 256 -1.10 -7.72 -25.81
C GLU A 256 -2.15 -8.58 -26.53
N HIS A 257 -2.45 -9.78 -26.01
CA HIS A 257 -3.45 -10.66 -26.60
C HIS A 257 -4.87 -10.21 -26.30
N GLN A 258 -5.08 -9.59 -25.14
CA GLN A 258 -6.39 -9.07 -24.74
C GLN A 258 -6.53 -7.55 -24.92
N GLY A 259 -5.42 -6.85 -25.20
CA GLY A 259 -5.38 -5.43 -25.51
C GLY A 259 -5.68 -4.53 -24.31
N HIS A 260 -5.36 -4.96 -23.09
CA HIS A 260 -5.54 -4.17 -21.87
C HIS A 260 -4.55 -4.56 -20.77
N TRP A 261 -4.40 -3.66 -19.80
CA TRP A 261 -3.63 -3.88 -18.58
C TRP A 261 -4.33 -4.85 -17.62
N ARG A 262 -3.55 -5.74 -17.00
CA ARG A 262 -4.00 -6.73 -16.01
C ARG A 262 -3.05 -6.78 -14.82
N VAL A 263 -3.57 -7.03 -13.63
CA VAL A 263 -2.80 -7.28 -12.41
C VAL A 263 -2.16 -8.66 -12.49
N ALA A 264 -0.83 -8.71 -12.58
CA ALA A 264 -0.04 -9.93 -12.58
C ALA A 264 0.24 -10.42 -11.16
N GLY A 265 0.36 -9.51 -10.19
CA GLY A 265 0.69 -9.86 -8.81
C GLY A 265 0.22 -8.78 -7.83
N ILE A 266 -0.08 -9.23 -6.61
CA ILE A 266 -0.29 -8.37 -5.44
C ILE A 266 0.57 -8.97 -4.34
N ALA A 267 1.66 -8.31 -3.98
CA ALA A 267 2.46 -8.70 -2.84
C ALA A 267 2.11 -7.77 -1.67
N PRO A 268 2.05 -8.25 -0.42
CA PRO A 268 2.19 -7.34 0.72
C PRO A 268 3.48 -6.53 0.53
N GLY A 269 3.63 -5.34 1.12
CA GLY A 269 4.82 -4.48 0.97
C GLY A 269 6.18 -5.11 1.31
N PHE A 270 6.20 -6.40 1.64
CA PHE A 270 7.33 -7.30 1.43
C PHE A 270 7.37 -7.69 -0.03
N VAL A 271 8.28 -7.11 -0.75
CA VAL A 271 8.71 -7.84 -1.91
C VAL A 271 9.29 -9.18 -1.43
N ASP A 272 8.90 -10.23 -2.14
CA ASP A 272 9.57 -11.52 -2.14
C ASP A 272 11.03 -11.43 -2.66
N THR A 273 11.99 -11.73 -1.80
CA THR A 273 13.43 -11.82 -2.09
C THR A 273 13.86 -13.20 -2.59
N ASP A 274 12.94 -14.12 -2.93
CA ASP A 274 13.26 -15.44 -3.49
C ASP A 274 13.21 -15.44 -5.04
N PRO A 275 14.34 -15.26 -5.76
CA PRO A 275 14.41 -15.41 -7.23
C PRO A 275 14.45 -16.90 -7.62
N GLY A 276 13.55 -17.67 -7.01
CA GLY A 276 13.40 -19.09 -7.23
C GLY A 276 12.54 -19.38 -8.45
N ASN A 277 13.15 -19.27 -9.64
CA ASN A 277 12.79 -20.01 -10.86
C ASN A 277 11.79 -19.35 -11.84
N ASP A 278 12.23 -18.29 -12.53
CA ASP A 278 11.91 -18.12 -13.96
C ASP A 278 13.11 -17.53 -14.72
N SER A 279 13.89 -18.43 -15.32
CA SER A 279 15.06 -18.11 -16.10
C SER A 279 14.66 -17.86 -17.57
N ASP A 280 14.64 -16.60 -17.99
CA ASP A 280 14.88 -16.16 -19.37
C ASP A 280 15.13 -14.63 -19.34
N ASP A 281 16.38 -14.20 -19.09
CA ASP A 281 16.77 -12.78 -19.22
C ASP A 281 17.90 -12.56 -20.25
N ASP A 282 17.69 -11.55 -21.07
CA ASP A 282 18.36 -11.23 -22.34
C ASP A 282 19.54 -10.27 -22.13
N GLY A 283 20.62 -10.76 -21.50
CA GLY A 283 22.02 -10.33 -21.75
C GLY A 283 22.33 -8.84 -21.97
N GLY A 284 21.65 -7.93 -21.28
CA GLY A 284 21.97 -6.51 -21.25
C GLY A 284 23.31 -6.26 -20.56
N THR A 285 24.20 -5.46 -21.15
CA THR A 285 25.44 -5.08 -20.46
C THR A 285 25.09 -4.07 -19.37
N PRO A 286 25.47 -4.30 -18.10
CA PRO A 286 25.11 -3.39 -17.01
C PRO A 286 25.67 -1.98 -17.28
N PRO A 287 24.96 -0.92 -16.85
CA PRO A 287 25.49 0.43 -16.90
C PRO A 287 26.84 0.43 -16.19
N GLY A 288 27.86 1.01 -16.84
CA GLY A 288 29.24 0.92 -16.37
C GLY A 288 29.34 1.46 -14.94
N ALA A 289 29.84 0.62 -14.03
CA ALA A 289 30.14 0.98 -12.66
C ALA A 289 30.77 2.39 -12.61
N GLY A 290 30.06 3.32 -11.98
CA GLY A 290 30.54 4.68 -11.77
C GLY A 290 31.89 4.68 -11.05
N GLU A 291 32.58 5.82 -11.09
CA GLU A 291 33.76 6.00 -10.22
C GLU A 291 33.31 5.81 -8.76
N SER A 292 34.02 4.97 -8.00
CA SER A 292 33.73 4.76 -6.58
C SER A 292 33.67 6.12 -5.87
N PRO A 293 32.63 6.38 -5.05
CA PRO A 293 32.48 7.66 -4.38
C PRO A 293 33.69 7.95 -3.49
N GLU A 294 34.08 9.22 -3.38
CA GLU A 294 35.11 9.63 -2.43
C GLU A 294 34.56 9.53 -1.01
N GLN A 295 35.40 9.11 -0.06
CA GLN A 295 35.02 9.04 1.36
C GLN A 295 34.61 10.43 1.87
N PRO A 296 33.44 10.58 2.52
CA PRO A 296 32.98 11.86 3.02
C PRO A 296 33.92 12.37 4.14
N GLU A 297 34.16 13.67 4.17
CA GLU A 297 34.96 14.31 5.22
C GLU A 297 34.03 14.78 6.36
N MET A 298 34.28 14.31 7.59
CA MET A 298 33.49 14.71 8.76
C MET A 298 33.52 16.24 8.96
N PRO A 299 32.36 16.92 8.96
CA PRO A 299 32.30 18.35 9.21
C PRO A 299 32.73 18.68 10.64
N SER A 300 33.40 19.82 10.82
CA SER A 300 33.80 20.29 12.16
C SER A 300 32.63 20.53 13.11
N GLU A 301 31.47 20.82 12.54
CA GLU A 301 30.20 21.06 13.22
C GLU A 301 29.73 19.81 13.97
N VAL A 302 30.11 18.60 13.53
CA VAL A 302 29.79 17.33 14.21
C VAL A 302 30.48 17.21 15.57
N GLU A 303 31.54 17.98 15.82
CA GLU A 303 32.20 18.08 17.13
C GLU A 303 31.53 19.14 18.04
N GLU A 304 30.59 19.93 17.52
CA GLU A 304 29.92 20.96 18.29
C GLU A 304 28.76 20.38 19.08
N HIS A 305 28.83 20.46 20.41
CA HIS A 305 27.76 20.06 21.32
C HIS A 305 26.58 21.05 21.30
N SER A 306 25.86 21.06 20.18
CA SER A 306 24.78 21.98 19.85
C SER A 306 23.75 21.30 18.94
N PRO A 307 22.51 21.84 18.82
CA PRO A 307 21.55 21.40 17.82
C PRO A 307 22.11 21.41 16.40
N GLU A 308 22.86 22.46 16.06
CA GLU A 308 23.48 22.61 14.75
C GLU A 308 24.52 21.51 14.49
N GLY A 309 25.25 21.06 15.52
CA GLY A 309 26.17 19.93 15.40
C GLY A 309 25.48 18.57 15.28
N ALA A 310 24.31 18.40 15.90
CA ALA A 310 23.51 17.18 15.75
C ALA A 310 22.93 17.05 14.33
N LEU A 311 22.49 18.16 13.72
CA LEU A 311 22.07 18.20 12.32
C LEU A 311 23.23 17.91 11.37
N ALA A 312 24.40 18.51 11.60
CA ALA A 312 25.59 18.21 10.80
C ALA A 312 26.00 16.72 10.89
N ALA A 313 25.79 16.10 12.05
CA ALA A 313 26.07 14.68 12.25
C ALA A 313 25.08 13.77 11.51
N MET A 314 23.83 14.20 11.44
CA MET A 314 22.79 13.53 10.64
C MET A 314 23.10 13.60 9.14
N ASP A 315 23.41 14.79 8.62
CA ASP A 315 23.79 14.95 7.20
C ASP A 315 25.03 14.11 6.87
N TYR A 316 26.06 14.16 7.73
CA TYR A 316 27.26 13.36 7.56
C TYR A 316 27.00 11.85 7.67
N TRP A 317 26.09 11.41 8.54
CA TRP A 317 25.69 10.01 8.64
C TRP A 317 25.05 9.49 7.36
N LEU A 318 24.21 10.29 6.68
CA LEU A 318 23.63 9.92 5.38
C LEU A 318 24.72 9.77 4.31
N GLU A 319 25.66 10.72 4.23
CA GLU A 319 26.79 10.63 3.29
C GLU A 319 27.67 9.40 3.56
N VAL A 320 27.91 9.09 4.84
CA VAL A 320 28.63 7.90 5.29
C VAL A 320 27.88 6.63 4.95
N PHE A 321 26.55 6.60 5.15
CA PHE A 321 25.70 5.47 4.83
C PHE A 321 25.72 5.19 3.31
N ASP A 322 25.58 6.23 2.50
CA ASP A 322 25.66 6.17 1.04
C ASP A 322 27.04 5.65 0.57
N TYR A 323 28.13 6.18 1.14
CA TYR A 323 29.50 5.75 0.85
C TYR A 323 29.76 4.29 1.25
N SER A 324 29.38 3.91 2.47
CA SER A 324 29.59 2.55 2.99
C SER A 324 28.79 1.53 2.21
N GLY A 325 27.54 1.85 1.82
CA GLY A 325 26.74 1.01 0.94
C GLY A 325 27.35 0.82 -0.45
N ALA A 326 27.89 1.88 -1.04
CA ALA A 326 28.48 1.84 -2.38
C ALA A 326 29.87 1.17 -2.43
N THR A 327 30.65 1.23 -1.35
CA THR A 327 32.06 0.79 -1.35
C THR A 327 32.33 -0.45 -0.52
N GLY A 328 31.42 -0.81 0.40
CA GLY A 328 31.66 -1.81 1.45
C GLY A 328 32.65 -1.35 2.53
N ASP A 329 33.14 -0.11 2.48
CA ASP A 329 34.02 0.45 3.52
C ASP A 329 33.20 0.96 4.71
N MET A 330 33.21 0.18 5.79
CA MET A 330 32.47 0.45 7.02
C MET A 330 33.21 1.34 8.01
N GLU A 331 34.50 1.63 7.80
CA GLU A 331 35.30 2.39 8.78
C GLU A 331 34.66 3.75 9.15
N PRO A 332 34.07 4.52 8.22
CA PRO A 332 33.39 5.78 8.55
C PRO A 332 32.07 5.57 9.31
N ALA A 333 31.29 4.55 8.94
CA ALA A 333 30.04 4.21 9.61
C ALA A 333 30.32 3.74 11.05
N GLU A 334 31.30 2.87 11.26
CA GLU A 334 31.73 2.42 12.59
C GLU A 334 32.17 3.56 13.51
N GLN A 335 32.79 4.62 12.96
CA GLN A 335 33.16 5.80 13.74
C GLN A 335 31.93 6.59 14.20
N MET A 336 30.90 6.65 13.37
CA MET A 336 29.65 7.34 13.66
C MET A 336 28.68 6.52 14.50
N MET A 337 28.80 5.19 14.57
CA MET A 337 27.88 4.35 15.36
C MET A 337 28.20 4.38 16.85
N HIS A 338 27.16 4.49 17.68
CA HIS A 338 27.32 4.39 19.14
C HIS A 338 27.55 2.92 19.54
N PRO A 339 28.61 2.59 20.32
CA PRO A 339 29.05 1.21 20.58
C PRO A 339 28.08 0.35 21.42
N GLU A 340 27.05 0.97 22.02
CA GLU A 340 26.04 0.28 22.83
C GLU A 340 24.79 -0.14 22.02
N TRP A 341 24.69 0.23 20.74
CA TRP A 341 23.50 0.07 19.90
C TRP A 341 23.78 -0.82 18.68
N GLY A 342 24.02 -2.11 18.94
CA GLY A 342 24.46 -3.10 17.95
C GLY A 342 23.41 -3.56 16.92
N GLU A 343 22.22 -2.96 16.86
CA GLU A 343 21.23 -3.29 15.81
C GLU A 343 21.63 -2.70 14.46
N LEU A 344 22.26 -1.51 14.44
CA LEU A 344 22.84 -0.94 13.22
C LEU A 344 23.86 -1.86 12.57
N GLU A 345 24.66 -2.56 13.38
CA GLU A 345 25.64 -3.54 12.90
C GLU A 345 24.96 -4.62 12.05
N SER A 346 23.74 -5.05 12.41
CA SER A 346 22.99 -6.07 11.67
C SER A 346 22.47 -5.61 10.30
N LEU A 347 22.06 -4.34 10.18
CA LEU A 347 21.68 -3.73 8.89
C LEU A 347 22.85 -3.74 7.90
N PHE A 348 24.04 -3.44 8.38
CA PHE A 348 25.25 -3.45 7.55
C PHE A 348 25.81 -4.86 7.32
N GLU A 349 25.74 -5.77 8.29
CA GLU A 349 26.20 -7.15 8.15
C GLU A 349 25.49 -7.88 7.00
N GLY A 350 24.16 -7.74 6.88
CA GLY A 350 23.40 -8.32 5.77
C GLY A 350 23.82 -7.76 4.40
N ARG A 351 24.13 -6.46 4.35
CA ARG A 351 24.56 -5.77 3.12
C ARG A 351 26.00 -6.14 2.72
N LEU A 352 26.90 -6.24 3.68
CA LEU A 352 28.28 -6.70 3.47
C LEU A 352 28.31 -8.15 3.01
N GLU A 353 27.43 -9.00 3.55
CA GLU A 353 27.33 -10.38 3.12
C GLU A 353 26.99 -10.47 1.62
N LEU A 354 26.11 -9.61 1.10
CA LEU A 354 25.81 -9.52 -0.34
C LEU A 354 27.02 -9.06 -1.16
N ILE A 355 27.71 -8.00 -0.74
CA ILE A 355 28.92 -7.49 -1.44
C ILE A 355 30.02 -8.57 -1.46
N GLU A 356 30.25 -9.25 -0.34
CA GLU A 356 31.32 -10.24 -0.20
C GLU A 356 31.00 -11.58 -0.88
N GLN A 357 29.75 -12.04 -0.87
CA GLN A 357 29.38 -13.35 -1.40
C GLN A 357 29.08 -13.33 -2.91
N GLU A 358 28.40 -12.29 -3.39
CA GLU A 358 27.87 -12.25 -4.76
C GLU A 358 28.68 -11.37 -5.72
N ASN A 359 29.74 -10.70 -5.23
CA ASN A 359 30.62 -9.82 -6.04
C ASN A 359 29.80 -8.78 -6.83
N VAL A 360 28.82 -8.19 -6.16
CA VAL A 360 27.89 -7.21 -6.71
C VAL A 360 28.41 -5.79 -6.50
N THR A 361 28.12 -4.90 -7.44
CA THR A 361 28.32 -3.45 -7.30
C THR A 361 27.00 -2.84 -6.85
N ILE A 362 26.95 -2.24 -5.67
CA ILE A 362 25.73 -1.56 -5.21
C ILE A 362 25.79 -0.09 -5.65
N ALA A 363 24.78 0.36 -6.39
CA ALA A 363 24.56 1.76 -6.69
C ALA A 363 23.32 2.25 -5.94
N LEU A 364 23.40 3.50 -5.51
CA LEU A 364 22.27 4.24 -4.98
C LEU A 364 21.51 4.85 -6.17
N ASP A 365 20.24 4.48 -6.38
CA ASP A 365 19.44 5.05 -7.47
C ASP A 365 18.86 6.42 -7.07
N THR A 366 18.59 6.62 -5.77
CA THR A 366 18.14 7.90 -5.20
C THR A 366 18.85 8.21 -3.88
N PRO A 367 19.28 9.48 -3.64
CA PRO A 367 19.83 9.91 -2.35
C PRO A 367 18.89 9.54 -1.21
N THR A 368 19.46 9.10 -0.09
CA THR A 368 18.69 8.91 1.13
C THR A 368 18.25 10.28 1.67
N GLU A 369 16.95 10.49 1.93
CA GLU A 369 16.43 11.74 2.47
C GLU A 369 15.77 11.52 3.85
N ILE A 370 15.89 12.50 4.74
CA ILE A 370 15.21 12.49 6.05
C ILE A 370 14.04 13.47 6.02
N SER A 371 12.82 12.96 6.25
CA SER A 371 11.64 13.79 6.47
C SER A 371 11.39 14.01 7.98
N GLU A 372 10.79 15.15 8.32
CA GLU A 372 10.38 15.53 9.69
C GLU A 372 11.48 15.46 10.78
N VAL A 373 12.37 16.44 10.79
CA VAL A 373 13.42 16.54 11.82
C VAL A 373 12.87 17.15 13.11
N ARG A 374 12.84 16.37 14.19
CA ARG A 374 12.53 16.86 15.54
C ARG A 374 13.80 16.89 16.39
N VAL A 375 14.11 18.07 16.94
CA VAL A 375 15.27 18.26 17.83
C VAL A 375 14.79 18.48 19.27
N TRP A 376 15.14 17.58 20.18
CA TRP A 376 14.90 17.77 21.62
C TRP A 376 16.17 18.27 22.30
N GLN A 377 16.08 19.39 23.01
CA GLN A 377 17.16 19.93 23.83
C GLN A 377 16.61 20.32 25.21
N GLY A 378 16.57 19.37 26.16
CA GLY A 378 16.15 19.68 27.53
C GLY A 378 15.64 18.50 28.37
N SER A 379 16.12 18.48 29.63
CA SER A 379 15.74 17.64 30.78
C SER A 379 15.52 16.14 30.57
N LEU A 380 16.35 15.51 29.74
CA LEU A 380 16.75 14.13 30.00
C LEU A 380 17.62 14.11 31.30
N PRO A 381 17.79 12.98 32.02
CA PRO A 381 18.71 12.90 33.16
C PRO A 381 20.15 13.29 32.81
N ASN A 382 20.47 13.38 31.50
CA ASN A 382 21.64 14.06 30.98
C ASN A 382 21.25 15.34 30.21
N PRO A 383 21.59 16.56 30.68
CA PRO A 383 21.37 17.82 29.94
C PRO A 383 22.24 17.94 28.67
N GLU A 384 23.04 16.93 28.37
CA GLU A 384 24.01 16.85 27.28
C GLU A 384 23.50 15.97 26.11
N ALA A 385 22.33 15.34 26.23
CA ALA A 385 21.72 14.62 25.12
C ALA A 385 20.84 15.57 24.29
N GLY A 386 21.21 15.74 23.02
CA GLY A 386 20.25 16.14 21.99
C GLY A 386 19.68 14.87 21.37
N MET A 387 18.45 14.92 20.91
CA MET A 387 17.88 13.86 20.09
C MET A 387 17.42 14.52 18.80
N VAL A 388 17.79 13.95 17.68
CA VAL A 388 17.34 14.34 16.35
C VAL A 388 16.64 13.10 15.83
N SER A 389 15.31 13.15 15.72
CA SER A 389 14.49 12.09 15.09
C SER A 389 14.13 12.58 13.72
N GLY A 390 14.20 11.70 12.73
CA GLY A 390 13.67 11.94 11.40
C GLY A 390 13.29 10.61 10.77
N GLN A 391 12.32 10.65 9.86
CA GLN A 391 11.94 9.46 9.10
C GLN A 391 12.90 9.34 7.92
N LEU A 392 13.60 8.21 7.84
CA LEU A 392 14.41 7.92 6.66
C LEU A 392 13.49 7.46 5.53
N VAL A 393 13.43 8.24 4.45
CA VAL A 393 12.95 7.71 3.18
C VAL A 393 14.16 7.06 2.53
N GLU A 394 14.30 5.76 2.73
CA GLU A 394 15.42 5.03 2.15
C GLU A 394 15.40 5.17 0.63
N GLY A 395 16.51 5.62 0.07
CA GLY A 395 16.74 5.57 -1.36
C GLY A 395 16.66 4.13 -1.87
N GLN A 396 16.21 3.93 -3.11
CA GLN A 396 16.27 2.60 -3.70
C GLN A 396 17.72 2.27 -4.01
N TRP A 397 18.17 1.13 -3.49
CA TRP A 397 19.51 0.61 -3.73
C TRP A 397 19.43 -0.50 -4.76
N THR A 398 20.30 -0.42 -5.76
CA THR A 398 20.36 -1.40 -6.84
C THR A 398 21.76 -1.98 -6.91
N ALA A 399 21.87 -3.26 -6.57
CA ALA A 399 23.05 -4.07 -6.75
C ALA A 399 23.11 -4.64 -8.17
N TYR A 400 24.30 -4.69 -8.75
CA TYR A 400 24.58 -5.20 -10.08
C TYR A 400 25.61 -6.32 -9.97
N ALA A 401 25.27 -7.55 -10.31
CA ALA A 401 26.25 -8.64 -10.45
C ALA A 401 27.17 -8.41 -11.66
N GLU A 402 28.33 -9.08 -11.64
CA GLU A 402 29.28 -9.09 -12.76
C GLU A 402 28.66 -9.58 -14.08
N ASP A 403 27.63 -10.42 -14.02
CA ASP A 403 26.95 -10.95 -15.21
C ASP A 403 25.85 -10.01 -15.76
N GLY A 404 25.62 -8.88 -15.11
CA GLY A 404 24.60 -7.91 -15.48
C GLY A 404 23.27 -8.08 -14.77
N THR A 405 23.12 -9.11 -13.92
CA THR A 405 21.93 -9.27 -13.08
C THR A 405 21.78 -8.07 -12.15
N VAL A 406 20.57 -7.54 -12.09
CA VAL A 406 20.22 -6.39 -11.23
C VAL A 406 19.44 -6.93 -10.04
N PHE A 407 19.84 -6.58 -8.82
CA PHE A 407 19.13 -6.89 -7.57
C PHE A 407 18.77 -5.58 -6.88
N HIS A 408 17.52 -5.39 -6.50
CA HIS A 408 17.14 -4.26 -5.65
C HIS A 408 17.31 -4.68 -4.18
N VAL A 409 18.14 -3.96 -3.43
CA VAL A 409 18.67 -4.37 -2.11
C VAL A 409 17.68 -4.08 -0.97
N ASN A 410 16.70 -3.19 -1.17
CA ASN A 410 15.68 -2.84 -0.17
C ASN A 410 14.30 -3.35 -0.59
N ARG A 411 14.05 -4.64 -0.40
CA ARG A 411 12.74 -5.27 -0.66
C ARG A 411 12.13 -5.91 0.61
N GLU A 412 12.80 -5.85 1.77
CA GLU A 412 12.49 -6.71 2.93
C GLU A 412 12.23 -6.03 4.29
N HIS A 413 12.21 -4.71 4.39
CA HIS A 413 11.62 -4.05 5.56
C HIS A 413 10.40 -3.29 5.07
N GLU A 414 9.36 -3.23 5.90
CA GLU A 414 8.27 -2.26 5.77
C GLU A 414 8.89 -0.91 5.37
N ILE A 415 8.13 -0.02 4.71
CA ILE A 415 8.41 1.41 4.84
C ILE A 415 8.14 1.76 6.31
N GLY A 416 9.02 1.28 7.18
CA GLY A 416 9.01 1.40 8.60
C GLY A 416 9.74 2.68 8.89
N THR A 417 9.15 3.48 9.75
CA THR A 417 9.77 4.73 10.18
C THR A 417 11.00 4.39 11.01
N THR A 418 12.18 4.23 10.39
CA THR A 418 13.42 4.04 11.15
C THR A 418 13.77 5.36 11.80
N THR A 419 13.55 5.44 13.12
CA THR A 419 13.94 6.60 13.91
C THR A 419 15.40 6.45 14.29
N TYR A 420 16.25 7.28 13.69
CA TYR A 420 17.61 7.46 14.17
C TYR A 420 17.60 8.45 15.34
N MET A 421 18.40 8.17 16.35
CA MET A 421 18.70 9.07 17.45
C MET A 421 20.18 9.40 17.43
N PHE A 422 20.55 10.67 17.37
CA PHE A 422 21.94 11.10 17.46
C PHE A 422 22.30 11.48 18.89
N ILE A 423 23.33 10.87 19.47
CA ILE A 423 23.78 11.13 20.85
C ILE A 423 25.20 11.71 20.82
N TYR A 424 25.42 12.84 21.48
CA TYR A 424 26.76 13.37 21.67
C TYR A 424 27.54 12.50 22.64
N ASN A 425 28.64 11.92 22.18
CA ASN A 425 29.49 11.05 22.99
C ASN A 425 30.77 11.80 23.41
N ASP A 426 30.83 12.21 24.68
CA ASP A 426 31.96 12.95 25.25
C ASP A 426 33.31 12.20 25.18
N ASP A 427 33.29 10.87 25.15
CA ASP A 427 34.51 10.07 25.10
C ASP A 427 35.19 10.16 23.72
N VAL A 428 34.41 10.33 22.65
CA VAL A 428 34.90 10.49 21.27
C VAL A 428 34.84 11.93 20.76
N GLY A 429 34.13 12.81 21.47
CA GLY A 429 34.08 14.25 21.21
C GLY A 429 33.23 14.66 19.99
N HIS A 430 32.24 13.85 19.61
CA HIS A 430 31.33 14.14 18.50
C HIS A 430 29.98 13.41 18.66
N TRP A 431 29.00 13.77 17.83
CA TRP A 431 27.70 13.11 17.75
C TRP A 431 27.77 11.77 17.03
N GLN A 432 27.16 10.74 17.61
CA GLN A 432 27.09 9.39 17.06
C GLN A 432 25.63 8.97 16.81
N ALA A 433 25.38 8.22 15.73
CA ALA A 433 24.10 7.60 15.43
C ALA A 433 23.84 6.42 16.38
N ALA A 434 22.62 6.37 16.91
CA ALA A 434 22.04 5.28 17.66
C ALA A 434 20.68 4.97 17.03
N GLU A 435 20.47 3.74 16.57
CA GLU A 435 19.17 3.31 16.04
C GLU A 435 18.25 2.95 17.18
N THR A 436 17.02 3.43 17.14
CA THR A 436 16.00 2.97 18.07
C THR A 436 15.12 1.99 17.31
N GLY A 437 15.39 0.69 17.41
CA GLY A 437 14.68 -0.33 16.64
C GLY A 437 13.16 -0.13 16.66
N GLY A 438 12.59 0.06 15.47
CA GLY A 438 11.18 -0.14 15.09
C GLY A 438 10.03 0.54 15.86
N ASN A 439 10.25 1.22 16.97
CA ASN A 439 9.17 1.66 17.85
C ASN A 439 9.10 3.19 17.98
N GLU A 440 7.88 3.70 18.22
CA GLU A 440 7.59 5.12 18.45
C GLU A 440 8.61 5.73 19.44
N PRO A 441 9.08 6.99 19.24
CA PRO A 441 10.04 7.66 20.13
C PRO A 441 9.70 7.52 21.62
N GLU A 442 8.41 7.49 21.94
CA GLU A 442 7.82 7.27 23.25
C GLU A 442 8.29 5.98 23.93
N GLU A 443 8.45 4.87 23.21
CA GLU A 443 8.93 3.60 23.78
C GLU A 443 10.42 3.65 24.11
N VAL A 444 11.20 4.36 23.31
CA VAL A 444 12.63 4.62 23.58
C VAL A 444 12.78 5.41 24.88
N PHE A 445 11.95 6.44 25.06
CA PHE A 445 11.91 7.23 26.29
C PHE A 445 11.47 6.41 27.51
N GLU A 446 10.50 5.49 27.33
CA GLU A 446 10.10 4.54 28.37
C GLU A 446 11.25 3.58 28.74
N LEU A 447 12.01 3.09 27.75
CA LEU A 447 13.16 2.21 27.93
C LEU A 447 14.32 2.91 28.66
N MET A 448 14.47 4.21 28.44
CA MET A 448 15.45 5.07 29.14
C MET A 448 14.97 5.57 30.52
N GLU A 449 13.74 5.21 30.94
CA GLU A 449 13.07 5.70 32.17
C GLU A 449 12.98 7.23 32.26
N VAL A 450 12.72 7.93 31.14
CA VAL A 450 12.70 9.40 31.09
C VAL A 450 11.31 10.00 30.89
N GLU A 451 10.93 10.99 31.70
CA GLU A 451 9.71 11.79 31.50
C GLU A 451 9.93 12.83 30.37
N ILE A 452 9.09 12.79 29.34
CA ILE A 452 9.19 13.65 28.15
C ILE A 452 8.71 15.08 28.46
N PRO A 453 9.54 16.13 28.31
CA PRO A 453 9.05 17.50 28.22
C PRO A 453 8.44 17.76 26.84
N GLU A 454 7.37 18.58 26.77
CA GLU A 454 6.78 18.96 25.48
C GLU A 454 7.84 19.55 24.53
N PRO A 455 7.84 19.19 23.23
CA PRO A 455 8.81 19.67 22.27
C PRO A 455 8.77 21.21 22.17
N ASP A 456 9.93 21.85 22.18
CA ASP A 456 10.03 23.31 21.97
C ASP A 456 9.96 23.61 20.47
N LEU A 457 8.73 23.66 19.95
CA LEU A 457 8.41 23.94 18.54
C LEU A 457 8.65 25.41 18.13
N THR A 458 9.39 26.21 18.92
CA THR A 458 9.56 27.66 18.66
C THR A 458 10.83 28.02 17.88
N ARG A 459 11.62 27.03 17.47
CA ARG A 459 12.79 27.22 16.61
C ARG A 459 12.42 26.81 15.19
N ASP A 460 12.25 27.83 14.32
CA ASP A 460 11.99 27.69 12.88
C ASP A 460 13.10 26.95 12.14
#